data_AF-A0A6J6LN07-F1
#
_entry.id   AF-A0A6J6LN07-F1
#
_cell.length_a   1.000
_cell.length_b   1.000
_cell.length_c   1.000
_cell.angle_alpha   90.00
_cell.angle_beta   90.00
_cell.angle_gamma   90.00
#
_symmetry.space_group_name_H-M   'P 1'
#
loop_
_entity.id
_entity.type
_entity.pdbx_description
1 polymer ?
#
loop_
_entity_poly.entity_id
_entity_poly.type
_entity_poly.pdbx_seq_one_letter_code
_entity_poly.pdbx_strand_id
1 'polypeptide(L)'
;MDSLAYLAIVVLLFNLAPAFAPPTWTVLVFFALNSDLPPWLIVIVGAICAGTGRYNLARLTSLVGSRLKGKSLRNLQSAKAALEGKSSRKFAMLAFFVISPLPSAQLFEAAGLIGAKILPLTIAFFSGRIVTYSFYVAGASQLKAKGIADLITEQFSSGWAVIFQIAMIAAVLLLTRVNWSHLLEKDKPTA
;
A
#
# COMPACT_ATOMS: atom_id res chain seq x y z
N MET A 1 -15.61 6.88 -23.11
CA MET A 1 -14.88 5.63 -22.80
C MET A 1 -13.38 5.88 -22.64
N ASP A 2 -12.86 6.97 -23.22
CA ASP A 2 -11.42 7.24 -23.26
C ASP A 2 -10.82 7.49 -21.87
N SER A 3 -11.48 8.24 -20.99
CA SER A 3 -10.97 8.54 -19.64
C SER A 3 -10.75 7.31 -18.77
N LEU A 4 -11.58 6.27 -18.91
CA LEU A 4 -11.42 5.03 -18.15
C LEU A 4 -10.22 4.22 -18.64
N ALA A 5 -10.03 4.16 -19.96
CA ALA A 5 -8.88 3.50 -20.57
C ALA A 5 -7.58 4.24 -20.20
N TYR A 6 -7.56 5.57 -20.27
CA TYR A 6 -6.41 6.38 -19.84
C TYR A 6 -6.08 6.16 -18.37
N LEU A 7 -7.09 6.17 -17.49
CA LEU A 7 -6.90 5.86 -16.07
C LEU A 7 -6.23 4.49 -15.90
N ALA A 8 -6.78 3.45 -16.54
CA ALA A 8 -6.28 2.10 -16.43
C ALA A 8 -4.82 1.98 -16.92
N ILE A 9 -4.53 2.55 -18.09
CA ILE A 9 -3.20 2.51 -18.71
C ILE A 9 -2.18 3.26 -17.84
N VAL A 10 -2.47 4.49 -17.43
CA VAL A 10 -1.54 5.31 -16.65
C VAL A 10 -1.25 4.63 -15.30
N VAL A 11 -2.28 4.17 -14.60
CA VAL A 11 -2.12 3.49 -13.31
C VAL A 11 -1.31 2.19 -13.47
N LEU A 12 -1.58 1.41 -14.51
CA LEU A 12 -0.85 0.18 -14.80
C LEU A 12 0.63 0.46 -15.07
N LEU A 13 0.93 1.41 -15.95
CA LEU A 13 2.31 1.78 -16.30
C LEU A 13 3.08 2.30 -15.08
N PHE A 14 2.46 3.15 -14.26
CA PHE A 14 3.09 3.68 -13.05
C PHE A 14 3.39 2.58 -12.01
N ASN A 15 2.55 1.56 -11.92
CA ASN A 15 2.77 0.46 -10.98
C ASN A 15 3.66 -0.65 -11.55
N LEU A 16 3.89 -0.66 -12.87
CA LEU A 16 4.87 -1.50 -13.55
C LEU A 16 6.27 -0.88 -13.53
N ALA A 17 6.36 0.45 -13.41
CA ALA A 17 7.65 1.15 -13.31
C ALA A 17 8.40 0.74 -12.03
N PRO A 18 9.70 0.38 -12.13
CA PRO A 18 10.49 -0.04 -10.98
C PRO A 18 10.75 1.12 -10.00
N ALA A 19 10.94 2.34 -10.52
CA ALA A 19 11.22 3.51 -9.70
C ALA A 19 10.64 4.79 -10.31
N PHE A 20 10.55 5.84 -9.49
CA PHE A 20 10.22 7.23 -9.88
C PHE A 20 8.83 7.46 -10.50
N ALA A 21 7.92 6.50 -10.42
CA ALA A 21 6.53 6.74 -10.75
C ALA A 21 5.88 7.66 -9.70
N PRO A 22 5.07 8.65 -10.13
CA PRO A 22 4.25 9.43 -9.21
C PRO A 22 3.36 8.52 -8.35
N PRO A 23 3.00 8.97 -7.13
CA PRO A 23 2.06 8.23 -6.30
C PRO A 23 0.74 7.99 -7.04
N THR A 24 0.29 6.74 -7.10
CA THR A 24 -0.93 6.38 -7.83
C THR A 24 -2.16 7.19 -7.38
N TRP A 25 -2.24 7.53 -6.09
CA TRP A 25 -3.36 8.32 -5.55
C TRP A 25 -3.49 9.68 -6.25
N THR A 26 -2.38 10.30 -6.65
CA THR A 26 -2.38 11.60 -7.34
C THR A 26 -3.06 11.48 -8.70
N VAL A 27 -2.83 10.38 -9.42
CA VAL A 27 -3.52 10.07 -10.68
C VAL A 27 -5.02 9.89 -10.43
N LEU A 28 -5.40 9.12 -9.40
CA LEU A 28 -6.82 8.90 -9.10
C LEU A 28 -7.56 10.19 -8.74
N VAL A 29 -6.94 11.04 -7.91
CA VAL A 29 -7.47 12.35 -7.56
C VAL A 29 -7.59 13.24 -8.79
N PHE A 30 -6.58 13.25 -9.66
CA PHE A 30 -6.64 14.00 -10.91
C PHE A 30 -7.84 13.57 -11.77
N PHE A 31 -8.06 12.27 -11.95
CA PHE A 31 -9.22 11.78 -12.69
C PHE A 31 -10.55 12.06 -11.95
N ALA A 32 -10.59 11.99 -10.63
CA ALA A 32 -11.78 12.32 -9.85
C ALA A 32 -12.19 13.79 -10.00
N LEU A 33 -11.21 14.69 -10.09
CA LEU A 33 -11.45 16.12 -10.26
C LEU A 33 -11.77 16.48 -11.73
N ASN A 34 -11.07 15.88 -12.69
CA ASN A 34 -11.07 16.33 -14.09
C ASN A 34 -11.87 15.44 -15.05
N SER A 35 -12.54 14.40 -14.57
CA SER A 35 -13.42 13.56 -15.39
C SER A 35 -14.80 13.38 -14.77
N ASP A 36 -15.74 12.87 -15.57
CA ASP A 36 -17.10 12.53 -15.15
C ASP A 36 -17.24 11.06 -14.71
N LEU A 37 -16.10 10.39 -14.47
CA LEU A 37 -16.09 9.01 -14.00
C LEU A 37 -16.65 8.94 -12.56
N PRO A 38 -17.52 7.96 -12.25
CA PRO A 38 -18.00 7.81 -10.89
C PRO A 38 -16.84 7.42 -9.94
N PRO A 39 -16.77 8.01 -8.73
CA PRO A 39 -15.68 7.79 -7.78
C PRO A 39 -15.35 6.32 -7.49
N TRP A 40 -16.38 5.50 -7.31
CA TRP A 40 -16.21 4.07 -7.02
C TRP A 40 -15.51 3.33 -8.16
N LEU A 41 -15.76 3.73 -9.42
CA LEU A 41 -15.14 3.12 -10.59
C LEU A 41 -13.66 3.48 -10.68
N ILE A 42 -13.31 4.74 -10.38
CA ILE A 42 -11.91 5.20 -10.30
C ILE A 42 -11.14 4.37 -9.26
N VAL A 43 -11.75 4.13 -8.10
CA VAL A 43 -11.15 3.33 -7.01
C VAL A 43 -10.94 1.88 -7.44
N ILE A 44 -11.96 1.21 -7.97
CA ILE A 44 -11.87 -0.21 -8.35
C ILE A 44 -10.86 -0.41 -9.47
N VAL A 45 -10.98 0.35 -10.56
CA VAL A 45 -10.06 0.23 -11.70
C VAL A 45 -8.64 0.62 -11.29
N GLY A 46 -8.49 1.70 -10.53
CA GLY A 46 -7.20 2.11 -9.97
C GLY A 46 -6.56 1.03 -9.10
N ALA A 47 -7.33 0.38 -8.23
CA ALA A 47 -6.84 -0.70 -7.38
C ALA A 47 -6.44 -1.93 -8.22
N ILE A 48 -7.26 -2.34 -9.18
CA ILE A 48 -6.99 -3.50 -10.05
C ILE A 48 -5.71 -3.24 -10.87
N CYS A 49 -5.62 -2.12 -11.56
CA CYS A 49 -4.46 -1.77 -12.37
C CYS A 49 -3.19 -1.62 -11.52
N ALA A 50 -3.30 -1.05 -10.32
CA ALA A 50 -2.17 -0.95 -9.41
C ALA A 50 -1.70 -2.33 -8.93
N GLY A 51 -2.62 -3.20 -8.50
CA GLY A 51 -2.32 -4.56 -8.07
C GLY A 51 -1.69 -5.39 -9.19
N THR A 52 -2.27 -5.35 -10.39
CA THR A 52 -1.74 -6.02 -11.58
C THR A 52 -0.35 -5.48 -11.96
N GLY A 53 -0.14 -4.17 -11.92
CA GLY A 53 1.19 -3.57 -12.19
C GLY A 53 2.24 -4.08 -11.21
N ARG A 54 1.95 -4.05 -9.91
CA ARG A 54 2.86 -4.53 -8.86
C ARG A 54 3.14 -6.02 -8.95
N TYR A 55 2.12 -6.83 -9.22
CA TYR A 55 2.27 -8.27 -9.44
C TYR A 55 3.24 -8.54 -10.61
N ASN A 56 3.05 -7.86 -11.74
CA ASN A 56 3.91 -8.02 -12.91
C ASN A 56 5.33 -7.51 -12.63
N LEU A 57 5.50 -6.38 -11.94
CA LEU A 57 6.82 -5.89 -11.52
C LEU A 57 7.57 -6.94 -10.70
N ALA A 58 6.92 -7.56 -9.70
CA ALA A 58 7.50 -8.63 -8.90
C ALA A 58 7.86 -9.87 -9.74
N ARG A 59 7.02 -10.23 -10.72
CA ARG A 59 7.31 -11.35 -11.62
C ARG A 59 8.52 -11.05 -12.52
N LEU A 60 8.60 -9.84 -13.07
CA LEU A 60 9.73 -9.40 -13.88
C LEU A 60 11.03 -9.39 -13.07
N THR A 61 11.01 -8.86 -11.85
CA THR A 61 12.19 -8.91 -10.95
C THR A 61 12.53 -10.33 -10.52
N SER A 62 11.56 -11.22 -10.37
CA SER A 62 11.83 -12.64 -10.10
C SER A 62 12.55 -13.33 -11.27
N LEU A 63 12.19 -12.99 -12.52
CA LEU A 63 12.88 -13.49 -13.72
C LEU A 63 14.31 -12.95 -13.82
N VAL A 64 14.57 -11.73 -13.34
CA VAL A 64 15.94 -11.19 -13.26
C VAL A 64 16.71 -11.86 -12.11
N GLY A 65 16.06 -12.06 -10.97
CA GLY A 65 16.62 -12.70 -9.79
C GLY A 65 17.04 -14.14 -10.04
N SER A 66 16.27 -14.90 -10.82
CA SER A 66 16.61 -16.28 -11.18
C SER A 66 17.84 -16.40 -12.09
N ARG A 67 18.28 -15.29 -12.72
CA ARG A 67 19.53 -15.24 -13.49
C ARG A 67 20.75 -14.90 -12.65
N LEU A 68 20.58 -14.51 -11.38
CA LEU A 68 21.69 -14.21 -10.48
C LEU A 68 22.47 -15.49 -10.13
N LYS A 69 23.80 -15.39 -10.15
CA LYS A 69 24.71 -16.50 -9.83
C LYS A 69 25.70 -16.11 -8.72
N GLY A 70 26.30 -17.10 -8.09
CA GLY A 70 27.37 -16.91 -7.10
C GLY A 70 26.93 -16.24 -5.80
N LYS A 71 27.68 -15.22 -5.35
CA LYS A 71 27.50 -14.57 -4.05
C LYS A 71 26.13 -13.89 -3.88
N SER A 72 25.59 -13.31 -4.96
CA SER A 72 24.29 -12.63 -4.94
C SER A 72 23.13 -13.61 -4.71
N LEU A 73 23.15 -14.78 -5.37
CA LEU A 73 22.16 -15.83 -5.16
C LEU A 73 22.19 -16.40 -3.73
N ARG A 74 23.40 -16.65 -3.19
CA ARG A 74 23.57 -17.11 -1.80
C ARG A 74 23.00 -16.12 -0.79
N ASN A 75 23.26 -14.82 -0.97
CA ASN A 75 22.72 -13.78 -0.09
C ASN A 75 21.18 -13.73 -0.15
N LEU A 76 20.60 -13.86 -1.34
CA LEU A 76 19.14 -13.92 -1.52
C LEU A 76 18.54 -15.17 -0.86
N GLN A 77 19.20 -16.32 -0.97
CA GLN A 77 18.76 -17.56 -0.30
C GLN A 77 18.82 -17.43 1.23
N SER A 78 19.85 -16.79 1.78
CA SER A 78 19.92 -16.49 3.22
C SER A 78 18.82 -15.54 3.67
N ALA A 79 18.53 -14.49 2.88
CA ALA A 79 17.43 -13.58 3.16
C ALA A 79 16.07 -14.30 3.11
N LYS A 80 15.85 -15.17 2.13
CA LYS A 80 14.66 -16.00 2.03
C LYS A 80 14.51 -16.93 3.24
N ALA A 81 15.57 -17.62 3.65
CA ALA A 81 15.56 -18.52 4.80
C ALA A 81 15.25 -17.79 6.12
N ALA A 82 15.74 -16.56 6.30
CA ALA A 82 15.40 -15.72 7.44
C ALA A 82 13.90 -15.33 7.47
N LEU A 83 13.30 -15.12 6.30
CA LEU A 83 11.88 -14.79 6.13
C LEU A 83 10.95 -16.02 6.23
N GLU A 84 11.45 -17.22 5.93
CA GLU A 84 10.66 -18.46 5.92
C GLU A 84 10.52 -19.15 7.28
N GLY A 85 11.15 -18.62 8.34
CA GLY A 85 11.01 -19.08 9.73
C GLY A 85 9.58 -18.98 10.31
N LYS A 86 9.40 -19.49 11.54
CA LYS A 86 8.11 -19.78 12.24
C LYS A 86 6.91 -18.87 11.88
N SER A 87 5.73 -19.49 11.75
CA SER A 87 4.48 -18.90 11.22
C SER A 87 4.05 -17.56 11.84
N SER A 88 4.25 -17.34 13.15
CA SER A 88 3.95 -16.06 13.81
C SER A 88 4.85 -14.93 13.31
N ARG A 89 6.12 -15.22 13.04
CA ARG A 89 7.12 -14.29 12.51
C ARG A 89 6.77 -13.86 11.07
N LYS A 90 6.16 -14.73 10.27
CA LYS A 90 5.66 -14.39 8.91
C LYS A 90 4.55 -13.35 8.97
N PHE A 91 3.59 -13.50 9.89
CA PHE A 91 2.51 -12.54 10.07
C PHE A 91 3.03 -11.22 10.65
N ALA A 92 3.92 -11.28 11.65
CA ALA A 92 4.57 -10.10 12.20
C ALA A 92 5.41 -9.34 11.15
N MET A 93 6.13 -10.05 10.28
CA MET A 93 6.88 -9.42 9.18
C MET A 93 5.96 -8.86 8.11
N LEU A 94 4.85 -9.54 7.76
CA LEU A 94 3.82 -9.00 6.86
C LEU A 94 3.16 -7.73 7.44
N ALA A 95 2.82 -7.74 8.73
CA ALA A 95 2.25 -6.60 9.43
C ALA A 95 3.25 -5.44 9.53
N PHE A 96 4.50 -5.73 9.91
CA PHE A 96 5.58 -4.75 9.91
C PHE A 96 5.85 -4.22 8.50
N PHE A 97 5.68 -5.04 7.46
CA PHE A 97 5.80 -4.64 6.08
C PHE A 97 4.72 -3.62 5.70
N VAL A 98 3.46 -3.89 6.06
CA VAL A 98 2.31 -3.00 5.87
C VAL A 98 2.52 -1.65 6.59
N ILE A 99 3.19 -1.67 7.74
CA ILE A 99 3.48 -0.48 8.56
C ILE A 99 4.78 0.21 8.14
N SER A 100 5.69 -0.48 7.45
CA SER A 100 6.99 0.09 7.07
C SER A 100 6.83 1.18 6.00
N PRO A 101 7.61 2.28 6.08
CA PRO A 101 7.62 3.32 5.06
C PRO A 101 8.39 2.89 3.79
N LEU A 102 8.47 1.58 3.51
CA LEU A 102 9.06 1.10 2.27
C LEU A 102 8.08 1.36 1.13
N PRO A 103 8.51 2.05 0.05
CA PRO A 103 7.62 2.28 -1.05
C PRO A 103 7.27 0.92 -1.70
N SER A 104 6.01 0.80 -2.13
CA SER A 104 5.46 -0.49 -2.57
C SER A 104 6.17 -1.05 -3.81
N ALA A 105 6.92 -0.24 -4.57
CA ALA A 105 7.73 -0.74 -5.67
C ALA A 105 8.83 -1.67 -5.15
N GLN A 106 9.64 -1.15 -4.23
CA GLN A 106 10.79 -1.86 -3.65
C GLN A 106 10.34 -3.11 -2.89
N LEU A 107 9.17 -3.08 -2.27
CA LEU A 107 8.55 -4.27 -1.68
C LEU A 107 8.40 -5.40 -2.71
N PHE A 108 7.73 -5.11 -3.81
CA PHE A 108 7.37 -6.11 -4.80
C PHE A 108 8.60 -6.59 -5.56
N GLU A 109 9.56 -5.69 -5.81
CA GLU A 109 10.87 -6.03 -6.34
C GLU A 109 11.65 -6.97 -5.42
N ALA A 110 11.74 -6.63 -4.13
CA ALA A 110 12.40 -7.46 -3.14
C ALA A 110 11.71 -8.84 -3.05
N ALA A 111 10.38 -8.87 -2.97
CA ALA A 111 9.59 -10.10 -2.95
C ALA A 111 9.83 -10.95 -4.22
N GLY A 112 9.96 -10.32 -5.38
CA GLY A 112 10.31 -10.98 -6.63
C GLY A 112 11.71 -11.59 -6.60
N LEU A 113 12.72 -10.81 -6.19
CA LEU A 113 14.13 -11.23 -6.13
C LEU A 113 14.37 -12.39 -5.16
N ILE A 114 13.71 -12.41 -4.00
CA ILE A 114 13.83 -13.49 -3.01
C ILE A 114 12.92 -14.69 -3.33
N GLY A 115 12.06 -14.60 -4.35
CA GLY A 115 11.11 -15.64 -4.70
C GLY A 115 10.06 -15.91 -3.61
N ALA A 116 9.53 -14.84 -2.99
CA ALA A 116 8.45 -14.93 -2.03
C ALA A 116 7.09 -15.19 -2.71
N LYS A 117 6.05 -15.47 -1.91
CA LYS A 117 4.69 -15.64 -2.43
C LYS A 117 4.11 -14.28 -2.86
N ILE A 118 4.19 -13.97 -4.15
CA ILE A 118 3.75 -12.68 -4.73
C ILE A 118 2.22 -12.49 -4.61
N LEU A 119 1.44 -13.56 -4.74
CA LEU A 119 -0.03 -13.46 -4.79
C LEU A 119 -0.64 -12.97 -3.45
N PRO A 120 -0.33 -13.56 -2.27
CA PRO A 120 -0.80 -13.02 -0.99
C PRO A 120 -0.40 -11.56 -0.75
N LEU A 121 0.82 -11.20 -1.14
CA LEU A 121 1.31 -9.82 -1.04
C LEU A 121 0.50 -8.86 -1.92
N THR A 122 0.16 -9.31 -3.14
CA THR A 122 -0.68 -8.55 -4.08
C THR A 122 -2.09 -8.35 -3.53
N ILE A 123 -2.68 -9.38 -2.94
CA ILE A 123 -4.01 -9.30 -2.33
C ILE A 123 -4.01 -8.31 -1.16
N ALA A 124 -3.02 -8.42 -0.26
CA ALA A 124 -2.89 -7.48 0.86
C ALA A 124 -2.73 -6.03 0.38
N PHE A 125 -1.86 -5.80 -0.63
CA PHE A 125 -1.69 -4.50 -1.26
C PHE A 125 -2.99 -4.00 -1.88
N PHE A 126 -3.66 -4.81 -2.70
CA PHE A 126 -4.90 -4.48 -3.37
C PHE A 126 -6.00 -4.07 -2.37
N SER A 127 -6.20 -4.85 -1.32
CA SER A 127 -7.19 -4.55 -0.27
C SER A 127 -6.87 -3.23 0.44
N GLY A 128 -5.60 -3.00 0.80
CA GLY A 128 -5.19 -1.72 1.37
C GLY A 128 -5.38 -0.54 0.40
N ARG A 129 -5.23 -0.77 -0.90
CA ARG A 129 -5.44 0.25 -1.93
C ARG A 129 -6.90 0.58 -2.15
N ILE A 130 -7.82 -0.37 -2.07
CA ILE A 130 -9.26 -0.06 -2.08
C ILE A 130 -9.60 0.93 -0.97
N VAL A 131 -9.16 0.64 0.27
CA VAL A 131 -9.45 1.49 1.43
C VAL A 131 -8.83 2.88 1.24
N THR A 132 -7.52 2.94 0.99
CA THR A 132 -6.80 4.22 0.88
C THR A 132 -7.25 5.05 -0.32
N TYR A 133 -7.47 4.45 -1.49
CA TYR A 133 -7.99 5.16 -2.66
C TYR A 133 -9.40 5.68 -2.43
N SER A 134 -10.25 4.93 -1.71
CA SER A 134 -11.58 5.42 -1.34
C SER A 134 -11.48 6.73 -0.55
N PHE A 135 -10.59 6.83 0.43
CA PHE A 135 -10.38 8.08 1.18
C PHE A 135 -9.91 9.23 0.29
N TYR A 136 -8.88 9.01 -0.53
CA TYR A 136 -8.34 10.07 -1.41
C TYR A 136 -9.35 10.54 -2.46
N VAL A 137 -10.01 9.60 -3.13
CA VAL A 137 -10.99 9.91 -4.18
C VAL A 137 -12.25 10.53 -3.59
N ALA A 138 -12.73 10.06 -2.44
CA ALA A 138 -13.87 10.66 -1.76
C ALA A 138 -13.57 12.11 -1.33
N GLY A 139 -12.41 12.35 -0.72
CA GLY A 139 -11.97 13.70 -0.35
C GLY A 139 -11.89 14.63 -1.57
N ALA A 140 -11.30 14.16 -2.67
CA ALA A 140 -11.25 14.92 -3.92
C ALA A 140 -12.63 15.19 -4.52
N SER A 141 -13.52 14.21 -4.49
CA SER A 141 -14.88 14.35 -5.04
C SER A 141 -15.71 15.33 -4.22
N GLN A 142 -15.54 15.34 -2.89
CA GLN A 142 -16.16 16.32 -2.01
C GLN A 142 -15.60 17.73 -2.27
N LEU A 143 -14.28 17.86 -2.49
CA LEU A 143 -13.65 19.13 -2.88
C LEU A 143 -14.23 19.67 -4.19
N LYS A 144 -14.45 18.81 -5.19
CA LYS A 144 -15.09 19.18 -6.46
C LYS A 144 -16.54 19.65 -6.27
N ALA A 145 -17.29 18.98 -5.39
CA ALA A 145 -18.73 19.23 -5.20
C ALA A 145 -19.04 20.46 -4.33
N LYS A 146 -18.26 20.67 -3.26
CA LYS A 146 -18.52 21.73 -2.26
C LYS A 146 -17.51 22.88 -2.28
N GLY A 147 -16.37 22.72 -2.96
CA GLY A 147 -15.28 23.69 -2.88
C GLY A 147 -14.54 23.65 -1.53
N ILE A 148 -13.31 24.19 -1.53
CA ILE A 148 -12.41 24.15 -0.36
C ILE A 148 -12.98 24.94 0.83
N ALA A 149 -13.64 26.08 0.56
CA ALA A 149 -14.16 26.96 1.60
C ALA A 149 -15.29 26.30 2.43
N ASP A 150 -16.25 25.65 1.78
CA ASP A 150 -17.37 25.02 2.49
C ASP A 150 -16.92 23.76 3.25
N LEU A 151 -15.94 23.02 2.72
CA LEU A 151 -15.35 21.88 3.43
C LEU A 151 -14.61 22.28 4.69
N ILE A 152 -13.85 23.37 4.65
CA ILE A 152 -13.19 23.90 5.85
C ILE A 152 -14.27 24.30 6.87
N THR A 153 -15.29 25.03 6.44
CA THR A 153 -16.35 25.51 7.33
C THR A 153 -17.12 24.35 7.98
N GLU A 154 -17.41 23.28 7.22
CA GLU A 154 -18.10 22.07 7.69
C GLU A 154 -17.20 21.20 8.61
N GLN A 155 -15.91 21.04 8.26
CA GLN A 155 -14.94 20.28 9.07
C GLN A 155 -14.69 20.96 10.42
N PHE A 156 -14.59 22.28 10.47
CA PHE A 156 -14.39 23.05 11.71
C PHE A 156 -15.68 23.23 12.53
N SER A 157 -16.86 23.19 11.89
CA SER A 157 -18.16 23.25 12.59
C SER A 157 -18.63 21.87 13.08
N SER A 158 -18.03 20.79 12.57
CA SER A 158 -18.33 19.42 12.93
C SER A 158 -17.67 19.02 14.24
N GLY A 159 -18.44 19.01 15.35
CA GLY A 159 -17.98 18.48 16.63
C GLY A 159 -17.48 17.02 16.55
N TRP A 160 -17.97 16.25 15.57
CA TRP A 160 -17.52 14.89 15.29
C TRP A 160 -16.09 14.81 14.76
N ALA A 161 -15.64 15.76 13.94
CA ALA A 161 -14.26 15.80 13.45
C ALA A 161 -13.27 16.01 14.60
N VAL A 162 -13.61 16.91 15.54
CA VAL A 162 -12.82 17.17 16.75
C VAL A 162 -12.73 15.93 17.63
N ILE A 163 -13.86 15.25 17.87
CA ILE A 163 -13.90 14.01 18.66
C ILE A 163 -13.03 12.92 18.01
N PHE A 164 -13.13 12.75 16.69
CA PHE A 164 -12.31 11.78 15.96
C PHE A 164 -10.82 12.10 16.05
N GLN A 165 -10.45 13.37 15.98
CA GLN A 165 -9.07 13.81 16.07
C GLN A 165 -8.50 13.61 17.47
N ILE A 166 -9.28 13.90 18.51
CA ILE A 166 -8.92 13.59 19.91
C ILE A 166 -8.77 12.08 20.09
N ALA A 167 -9.66 11.27 19.51
CA ALA A 167 -9.58 9.80 19.59
C ALA A 167 -8.31 9.25 18.91
N MET A 168 -7.92 9.80 17.76
CA MET A 168 -6.67 9.43 17.08
C MET A 168 -5.43 9.81 17.90
N ILE A 169 -5.40 11.01 18.48
CA ILE A 169 -4.31 11.43 19.38
C ILE A 169 -4.25 10.50 20.59
N ALA A 170 -5.40 10.20 21.20
CA ALA A 170 -5.49 9.27 22.32
C ALA A 170 -5.00 7.86 21.94
N ALA A 171 -5.36 7.36 20.76
CA ALA A 171 -4.88 6.07 20.27
C ALA A 171 -3.35 6.03 20.10
N VAL A 172 -2.74 7.10 19.56
CA VAL A 172 -1.29 7.24 19.47
C VAL A 172 -0.65 7.26 20.86
N LEU A 173 -1.21 7.99 21.81
CA LEU A 173 -0.74 8.03 23.20
C LEU A 173 -0.91 6.69 23.93
N LEU A 174 -1.92 5.90 23.59
CA LEU A 174 -2.09 4.56 24.13
C LEU A 174 -1.06 3.59 23.54
N LEU A 175 -0.74 3.70 22.24
CA LEU A 175 0.31 2.91 21.59
C LEU A 175 1.70 3.15 22.21
N THR A 176 2.02 4.37 22.64
CA THR A 176 3.29 4.64 23.34
C THR A 176 3.34 4.04 24.74
N ARG A 177 2.18 3.73 25.34
CA ARG A 177 2.08 3.06 26.65
C ARG A 177 2.03 1.54 26.57
N VAL A 178 1.92 0.95 25.38
CA VAL A 178 2.00 -0.49 25.21
C VAL A 178 3.43 -0.96 25.50
N ASN A 179 3.57 -1.94 26.39
CA ASN A 179 4.87 -2.54 26.68
C ASN A 179 5.24 -3.55 25.57
N TRP A 180 5.83 -3.02 24.51
CA TRP A 180 6.17 -3.77 23.30
C TRP A 180 7.18 -4.89 23.56
N SER A 181 8.09 -4.76 24.54
CA SER A 181 9.05 -5.82 24.86
C SER A 181 8.34 -7.07 25.40
N HIS A 182 7.38 -6.92 26.30
CA HIS A 182 6.59 -8.04 26.82
C HIS A 182 5.71 -8.68 25.74
N LEU A 183 5.15 -7.89 24.81
CA LEU A 183 4.35 -8.43 23.69
C LEU A 183 5.20 -9.21 22.68
N LEU A 184 6.45 -8.80 22.45
CA LEU A 184 7.34 -9.39 21.44
C LEU A 184 8.22 -10.52 22.00
N GLU A 185 8.38 -10.62 23.32
CA GLU A 185 9.24 -11.62 23.96
C GLU A 185 8.53 -12.96 24.24
N LYS A 186 7.19 -12.99 24.20
CA LYS A 186 6.37 -14.21 24.36
C LYS A 186 6.54 -15.24 23.22
N ASP A 187 7.36 -14.93 22.22
CA ASP A 187 7.61 -15.75 21.02
C ASP A 187 9.05 -16.33 20.92
N LYS A 188 9.85 -16.23 22.00
CA LYS A 188 11.10 -17.01 22.13
C LYS A 188 10.76 -18.38 22.73
N PRO A 189 10.97 -19.50 22.02
CA PRO A 189 10.95 -20.82 22.66
C PRO A 189 12.14 -20.88 23.62
N THR A 190 11.87 -21.22 24.88
CA THR A 190 12.88 -21.66 25.83
C THR A 190 13.71 -22.77 25.19
N ALA A 191 15.02 -22.55 25.17
CA ALA A 191 16.02 -23.54 24.79
C ALA A 191 16.01 -24.72 25.77
#